data_AF-A0A0D2S3Z2-F1
#
_entry.id   AF-A0A0D2S3Z2-F1
#
_cell.length_a   1.000
_cell.length_b   1.000
_cell.length_c   1.000
_cell.angle_alpha   90.00
_cell.angle_beta   90.00
_cell.angle_gamma   90.00
#
_symmetry.space_group_name_H-M   'P 1'
#
loop_
_entity.id
_entity.type
_entity.pdbx_description
1 polymer ?
#
loop_
_entity_poly.entity_id
_entity_poly.type
_entity_poly.pdbx_seq_one_letter_code
_entity_poly.pdbx_strand_id
1 'polypeptide(L)' 'MAGCEEAFESTYSEPGCVVFFALYGDGAANQGQLFEDLNISALWDLPAILVCENNHYGMGKAEWRAAKSPAY' A
#
# COMPACT_ATOMS: atom_id res chain seq x y z
N MET A 1 -4.53 -6.25 0.03
CA MET A 1 -3.26 -7.00 -0.11
C MET A 1 -3.04 -7.78 1.16
N ALA A 2 -2.39 -8.95 1.15
CA ALA A 2 -2.41 -9.86 2.33
C ALA A 2 -1.77 -9.28 3.60
N GLY A 3 -0.92 -8.25 3.49
CA GLY A 3 -0.12 -7.81 4.64
C GLY A 3 -0.77 -6.81 5.60
N CYS A 4 -1.93 -6.20 5.27
CA CYS A 4 -2.63 -5.35 6.23
C CYS A 4 -3.28 -6.16 7.38
N GLU A 5 -3.70 -7.39 7.09
CA GLU A 5 -4.21 -8.33 8.10
C GLU A 5 -3.08 -8.83 9.03
N GLU A 6 -1.92 -9.16 8.47
CA GLU A 6 -0.73 -9.53 9.25
C GLU A 6 -0.25 -8.37 10.15
N ALA A 7 -0.30 -7.13 9.66
CA ALA A 7 0.03 -5.93 10.43
C ALA A 7 -0.90 -5.75 11.64
N PHE A 8 -2.19 -6.04 11.46
CA PHE A 8 -3.17 -6.00 12.54
C PHE A 8 -2.90 -7.07 13.61
N GLU A 9 -2.65 -8.32 13.19
CA GLU A 9 -2.34 -9.42 14.12
C GLU A 9 -1.07 -9.12 14.92
N SER A 10 -0.02 -8.64 14.25
CA SER A 10 1.24 -8.29 14.93
C SER A 10 1.08 -7.16 15.93
N THR A 11 0.25 -6.16 15.62
CA THR A 11 -0.04 -5.04 16.54
C THR A 11 -0.86 -5.50 17.75
N TYR A 12 -1.71 -6.51 17.58
CA TYR A 12 -2.50 -7.10 18.65
C TYR A 12 -1.65 -8.00 19.58
N SER A 13 -0.69 -8.75 19.03
CA SER A 13 0.19 -9.63 19.79
C SER A 13 1.24 -8.85 20.60
N GLU A 14 1.96 -7.93 19.94
CA GLU A 14 2.98 -7.09 20.58
C GLU A 14 2.88 -5.63 20.09
N PRO A 15 2.09 -4.78 20.78
CA PRO A 15 1.88 -3.40 20.35
C PRO A 15 3.19 -2.59 20.35
N GLY A 16 3.54 -2.05 19.19
CA GLY A 16 4.65 -1.09 19.02
C GLY A 16 5.99 -1.66 18.54
N CYS A 17 6.11 -2.97 18.34
CA CYS A 17 7.38 -3.62 17.93
C CYS A 17 7.54 -3.76 16.41
N VAL A 18 6.43 -3.88 15.66
CA VAL A 18 6.46 -4.27 14.26
C VAL A 18 5.83 -3.19 13.38
N VAL A 19 6.57 -2.76 12.36
CA VAL A 19 6.11 -1.87 11.29
C VAL A 19 6.00 -2.68 10.01
N PHE A 20 4.83 -2.69 9.40
CA PHE A 20 4.57 -3.42 8.17
C PHE A 20 4.95 -2.59 6.95
N PHE A 21 5.60 -3.21 5.95
CA PHE A 21 5.98 -2.58 4.69
C PHE A 21 5.26 -3.23 3.50
N ALA A 22 4.47 -2.41 2.80
CA ALA A 22 3.73 -2.78 1.61
C ALA A 22 4.38 -2.19 0.37
N LEU A 23 5.13 -3.00 -0.38
CA LEU A 23 5.75 -2.56 -1.64
C LEU A 23 4.78 -2.81 -2.80
N TYR A 24 4.54 -1.79 -3.63
CA TYR A 24 3.69 -1.91 -4.83
C TYR A 24 4.22 -1.02 -5.96
N GLY A 25 3.98 -1.41 -7.21
CA GLY A 25 4.39 -0.61 -8.38
C GLY A 25 3.36 0.45 -8.79
N ASP A 26 3.76 1.40 -9.63
CA ASP A 26 2.90 2.45 -10.23
C ASP A 26 1.63 1.87 -10.90
N GLY A 27 1.75 0.73 -11.58
CA GLY A 27 0.62 0.04 -12.20
C GLY A 27 -0.35 -0.61 -11.20
N ALA A 28 0.16 -1.01 -10.03
CA ALA A 28 -0.63 -1.60 -8.94
C ALA A 28 -1.27 -0.52 -8.05
N ALA A 29 -0.80 0.72 -8.10
CA ALA A 29 -1.34 1.85 -7.35
C ALA A 29 -2.84 2.12 -7.59
N ASN A 30 -3.38 1.68 -8.73
CA ASN A 30 -4.80 1.83 -9.08
C ASN A 30 -5.66 0.62 -8.69
N GLN A 31 -5.12 -0.36 -7.95
CA GLN A 31 -5.91 -1.49 -7.47
C GLN A 31 -6.78 -1.07 -6.27
N GLY A 32 -8.07 -1.43 -6.31
CA GLY A 32 -9.03 -1.08 -5.26
C GLY A 32 -8.63 -1.58 -3.86
N GLN A 33 -8.00 -2.76 -3.78
CA GLN A 33 -7.53 -3.34 -2.52
C GLN A 33 -6.51 -2.45 -1.80
N LEU A 34 -5.75 -1.62 -2.52
CA LEU A 34 -4.78 -0.69 -1.94
C LEU A 34 -5.46 0.45 -1.17
N PHE A 35 -6.62 0.89 -1.66
CA PHE A 35 -7.46 1.89 -0.98
C PHE A 35 -8.20 1.31 0.23
N GLU A 36 -8.58 0.04 0.17
CA GLU A 36 -9.18 -0.69 1.29
C GLU A 36 -8.16 -0.82 2.44
N ASP A 37 -6.94 -1.24 2.13
CA ASP A 37 -5.84 -1.37 3.10
C ASP A 37 -5.46 -0.01 3.72
N LEU A 38 -5.41 1.06 2.91
CA LEU A 38 -5.19 2.44 3.38
C LEU A 38 -6.29 2.88 4.37
N ASN A 39 -7.54 2.57 4.07
CA ASN A 39 -8.66 2.94 4.93
C ASN A 39 -8.62 2.19 6.27
N ILE A 40 -8.33 0.89 6.25
CA ILE A 40 -8.24 0.07 7.47
C ILE A 40 -7.04 0.46 8.33
N SER A 41 -5.87 0.66 7.72
CA SER A 41 -4.66 1.09 8.44
C SER A 41 -4.84 2.45 9.12
N ALA A 42 -5.49 3.41 8.46
CA ALA A 42 -5.81 4.71 9.04
C ALA A 42 -6.91 4.64 10.11
N LEU A 43 -7.90 3.75 9.96
CA LEU A 43 -8.98 3.60 10.93
C LEU A 43 -8.50 3.00 12.27
N TRP A 44 -7.51 2.11 12.21
CA TRP A 44 -7.00 1.37 13.36
C TRP A 44 -5.62 1.83 13.84
N ASP A 45 -5.13 2.97 13.33
CA ASP A 45 -3.80 3.53 13.62
C ASP A 45 -2.67 2.48 13.54
N LEU A 46 -2.74 1.62 12.51
CA LEU A 46 -1.77 0.55 12.33
C LEU A 46 -0.42 1.11 11.84
N PRO A 47 0.72 0.62 12.35
CA PRO A 47 2.05 0.98 11.87
C PRO A 47 2.32 0.34 10.50
N ALA A 48 1.72 0.87 9.44
CA ALA A 48 1.85 0.40 8.07
C ALA A 48 2.49 1.48 7.17
N ILE A 49 3.49 1.09 6.38
CA ILE A 49 4.18 1.93 5.41
C ILE A 49 3.95 1.35 4.01
N LEU A 50 3.16 2.07 3.22
CA LEU A 50 2.87 1.75 1.83
C LEU A 50 3.90 2.47 0.94
N VAL A 51 4.71 1.70 0.22
CA VAL A 51 5.80 2.18 -0.62
C VAL A 51 5.46 1.91 -2.08
N CYS A 52 5.25 3.00 -2.82
CA CYS A 52 5.09 2.95 -4.27
C CYS A 52 6.46 2.99 -4.95
N GLU A 53 6.86 1.90 -5.60
CA GLU A 53 7.99 1.89 -6.52
C GLU A 53 7.54 2.41 -7.90
N ASN A 54 7.61 3.74 -8.07
CA ASN A 54 7.32 4.34 -9.37
C ASN A 54 8.55 4.31 -10.28
N ASN A 55 8.57 3.38 -11.23
CA ASN A 55 9.58 3.27 -12.29
C ASN A 55 9.08 3.88 -13.63
N HIS A 56 8.02 4.68 -13.58
CA HIS A 56 7.29 5.31 -14.69
C HIS A 56 6.52 4.35 -15.62
N TYR A 57 6.60 3.03 -15.40
CA TYR A 57 6.02 2.01 -16.27
C TYR A 57 5.54 0.76 -15.52
N GLY A 58 4.21 0.65 -15.33
CA GLY A 58 3.55 -0.61 -14.99
C GLY A 58 3.52 -1.57 -16.19
N MET A 59 4.44 -2.52 -16.24
CA MET A 59 4.70 -3.41 -17.39
C MET A 59 4.96 -2.61 -18.69
N GLY A 60 3.93 -2.37 -19.50
CA GLY A 60 4.00 -1.63 -20.78
C GLY A 60 3.15 -0.36 -20.82
N LYS A 61 2.48 -0.03 -19.71
CA LYS A 61 1.65 1.17 -19.59
C LYS A 61 2.43 2.23 -18.83
N ALA A 62 2.60 3.39 -19.44
CA ALA A 62 3.25 4.52 -18.78
C ALA A 62 2.31 5.10 -17.72
N GLU A 63 2.86 5.63 -16.63
CA GLU A 63 2.12 6.18 -15.48
C GLU A 63 0.97 7.13 -15.88
N TRP A 64 1.19 8.04 -16.83
CA TRP A 64 0.19 9.01 -17.31
C TRP A 64 -0.96 8.39 -18.12
N ARG A 65 -0.80 7.15 -18.57
CA ARG A 65 -1.86 6.34 -19.21
C ARG A 65 -2.57 5.42 -18.23
N ALA A 66 -1.95 5.15 -17.08
CA ALA A 66 -2.47 4.26 -16.06
C ALA A 66 -3.21 5.02 -14.94
N ALA A 67 -2.73 6.21 -14.58
CA ALA A 67 -3.28 7.07 -13.54
C ALA A 67 -3.55 8.48 -14.08
N LYS A 68 -4.71 9.05 -13.71
CA LYS A 68 -5.04 10.45 -14.04
C LYS A 68 -4.18 11.45 -13.28
N SER A 69 -3.75 11.10 -12.06
CA SER A 69 -2.80 11.86 -11.25
C SER A 69 -1.56 11.00 -11.02
N PRO A 70 -0.55 11.08 -11.91
CA PRO A 70 0.66 10.27 -11.81
C PRO A 70 1.71 10.84 -10.85
N ALA A 71 1.59 12.12 -10.47
CA ALA A 71 2.40 12.71 -9.42
C ALA A 71 1.83 12.28 -8.06
N TYR A 72 2.64 11.57 -7.27
CA TYR A 72 2.37 11.17 -5.89
C TYR A 72 3.05 12.12 -4.90
#